data_AF-A0A9D5JK97-F1
#
_entry.id   AF-A0A9D5JK97-F1
#
_cell.length_a   1.000
_cell.length_b   1.000
_cell.length_c   1.000
_cell.angle_alpha   90.00
_cell.angle_beta   90.00
_cell.angle_gamma   90.00
#
_symmetry.space_group_name_H-M   'P 1'
#
loop_
_entity.id
_entity.type
_entity.pdbx_description
1 polymer ?
#
loop_
_entity_poly.entity_id
_entity_poly.type
_entity_poly.pdbx_seq_one_letter_code
_entity_poly.pdbx_strand_id
1 'polypeptide(L)'
;MRKKEGWLAPLAAIAPNILVSVGIFFTFLGIFISLRNFDIRAIDNSIPRLLDGLKLAFLSSVVGLGSSVVFRFIQACVNRAQSAGEIGAAHINEQLRQLNANTLAVRDALVGEGEASLSTQFAKLRNDFRDFADRMKEDGTQALIKALEEVIKDFNEKISEQFGENFKQLNEAVGALLEWQKEYRAQVEALTQAFKETQTGIEKIEQTVAKIPDHMQSIESAFTATETRIEQLYEGIGSLSDMRKSAENAVPELQKSIESMTAGLRDIQSRIEQSVADNVEAMNQGLQKLDQGTQQQIQRVMDRMGNNLISITEKFVTTYEENARKIAELTKLINQKDVTPF
;
A
#
# COMPACT_ATOMS: atom_id res chain seq x y z
N MET A 1 -80.33 -44.30 100.78
CA MET A 1 -81.59 -43.75 100.19
C MET A 1 -81.23 -42.87 99.01
N ARG A 2 -81.81 -43.06 97.82
CA ARG A 2 -81.54 -42.21 96.64
C ARG A 2 -82.26 -40.86 96.83
N LYS A 3 -81.53 -39.80 97.21
CA LYS A 3 -82.03 -38.43 97.07
C LYS A 3 -82.32 -38.19 95.58
N LYS A 4 -83.53 -37.77 95.26
CA LYS A 4 -83.84 -37.19 93.95
C LYS A 4 -83.11 -35.86 93.86
N GLU A 5 -81.87 -35.87 93.38
CA GLU A 5 -81.27 -34.66 92.82
C GLU A 5 -82.13 -34.28 91.62
N GLY A 6 -82.99 -33.28 91.83
CA GLY A 6 -83.86 -32.81 90.77
C GLY A 6 -83.02 -32.31 89.61
N TRP A 7 -83.49 -32.55 88.38
CA TRP A 7 -82.89 -32.10 87.12
C TRP A 7 -82.51 -30.60 87.08
N LEU A 8 -83.06 -29.81 88.01
CA LEU A 8 -82.74 -28.40 88.25
C LEU A 8 -81.39 -28.14 88.96
N ALA A 9 -80.69 -29.14 89.52
CA ALA A 9 -79.46 -28.91 90.28
C ALA A 9 -78.28 -28.37 89.41
N PRO A 10 -77.98 -28.91 88.21
CA PRO A 10 -77.02 -28.30 87.29
C PRO A 10 -77.49 -26.91 86.81
N LEU A 11 -78.79 -26.75 86.62
CA LEU A 11 -79.40 -25.47 86.22
C LEU A 11 -79.15 -24.39 87.28
N ALA A 12 -79.32 -24.71 88.56
CA ALA A 12 -79.06 -23.81 89.69
C ALA A 12 -77.58 -23.44 89.85
N ALA A 13 -76.65 -24.35 89.52
CA ALA A 13 -75.22 -24.05 89.56
C ALA A 13 -74.79 -23.01 88.50
N ILE A 14 -75.44 -22.99 87.35
CA ILE A 14 -75.11 -22.09 86.22
C ILE A 14 -76.05 -20.86 86.20
N ALA A 15 -77.19 -20.90 86.92
CA ALA A 15 -78.19 -19.84 86.99
C ALA A 15 -77.64 -18.42 87.25
N PRO A 16 -76.68 -18.18 88.18
CA PRO A 16 -76.10 -16.85 88.35
C PRO A 16 -75.45 -16.29 87.09
N ASN A 17 -74.75 -17.13 86.33
CA ASN A 17 -74.07 -16.71 85.11
C ASN A 17 -75.07 -16.45 83.99
N ILE A 18 -76.10 -17.32 83.86
CA ILE A 18 -77.21 -17.12 82.91
C ILE A 18 -77.94 -15.81 83.21
N LEU A 19 -78.24 -15.48 84.48
CA LEU A 19 -78.90 -14.23 84.86
C LEU A 19 -78.10 -12.98 84.45
N VAL A 20 -76.78 -13.00 84.58
CA VAL A 20 -75.92 -11.91 84.11
C VAL A 20 -75.93 -11.82 82.58
N SER A 21 -75.76 -12.95 81.88
CA SER A 21 -75.82 -12.98 80.40
C SER A 21 -77.17 -12.51 79.85
N VAL A 22 -78.27 -12.86 80.50
CA VAL A 22 -79.63 -12.40 80.17
C VAL A 22 -79.77 -10.89 80.41
N GLY A 23 -79.27 -10.37 81.53
CA GLY A 23 -79.23 -8.92 81.79
C GLY A 23 -78.47 -8.15 80.71
N ILE A 24 -77.27 -8.61 80.35
CA ILE A 24 -76.45 -8.03 79.28
C ILE A 24 -77.17 -8.10 77.92
N PHE A 25 -77.78 -9.23 77.59
CA PHE A 25 -78.56 -9.39 76.36
C PHE A 25 -79.71 -8.38 76.25
N PHE A 26 -80.48 -8.19 77.33
CA PHE A 26 -81.55 -7.20 77.35
C PHE A 26 -81.05 -5.75 77.29
N THR A 27 -79.84 -5.45 77.77
CA THR A 27 -79.21 -4.14 77.55
C THR A 27 -78.90 -3.90 76.07
N PHE A 28 -78.29 -4.86 75.38
CA PHE A 28 -78.04 -4.74 73.94
C PHE A 28 -79.33 -4.65 73.13
N LEU A 29 -80.35 -5.46 73.47
CA LEU A 29 -81.66 -5.41 72.80
C LEU A 29 -82.36 -4.05 73.00
N GLY A 30 -82.30 -3.49 74.21
CA GLY A 30 -82.87 -2.18 74.50
C GLY A 30 -82.17 -1.06 73.71
N ILE A 31 -80.83 -1.06 73.66
CA ILE A 31 -80.05 -0.13 72.82
C ILE A 31 -80.44 -0.27 71.34
N PHE A 32 -80.60 -1.50 70.83
CA PHE A 32 -81.01 -1.74 69.45
C PHE A 32 -82.41 -1.18 69.14
N ILE A 33 -83.39 -1.39 70.02
CA ILE A 33 -84.74 -0.84 69.87
C ILE A 33 -84.72 0.69 69.92
N SER A 34 -83.94 1.28 70.83
CA SER A 34 -83.72 2.74 70.90
C SER A 34 -83.16 3.29 69.59
N LEU A 35 -82.12 2.67 69.03
CA LEU A 35 -81.49 3.13 67.79
C LEU A 35 -82.39 2.94 66.56
N ARG A 36 -83.23 1.89 66.52
CA ARG A 36 -84.14 1.65 65.38
C ARG A 36 -85.15 2.79 65.16
N ASN A 37 -85.53 3.48 66.23
CA ASN A 37 -86.48 4.59 66.19
C ASN A 37 -85.77 5.98 66.26
N PHE A 38 -84.44 6.03 66.11
CA PHE A 38 -83.66 7.27 66.16
C PHE A 38 -83.56 7.91 64.77
N ASP A 39 -84.21 9.06 64.58
CA ASP A 39 -84.09 9.84 63.34
C ASP A 39 -83.01 10.92 63.49
N ILE A 40 -81.97 10.80 62.65
CA ILE A 40 -80.82 11.71 62.57
C ILE A 40 -81.24 13.11 62.07
N ARG A 41 -82.39 13.24 61.39
CA ARG A 41 -82.91 14.52 60.87
C ARG A 41 -83.75 15.29 61.88
N ALA A 42 -84.15 14.65 62.99
CA ALA A 42 -85.01 15.21 64.03
C ALA A 42 -84.42 15.03 65.43
N ILE A 43 -83.12 15.36 65.58
CA ILE A 43 -82.29 15.08 66.77
C ILE A 43 -82.96 15.50 68.08
N ASP A 44 -83.58 16.69 68.13
CA ASP A 44 -84.22 17.22 69.35
C ASP A 44 -85.39 16.35 69.86
N ASN A 45 -86.08 15.64 68.96
CA ASN A 45 -87.13 14.68 69.30
C ASN A 45 -86.60 13.25 69.47
N SER A 46 -85.49 12.92 68.80
CA SER A 46 -84.86 11.60 68.82
C SER A 46 -84.03 11.36 70.10
N ILE A 47 -83.32 12.36 70.62
CA ILE A 47 -82.50 12.23 71.84
C ILE A 47 -83.35 11.87 73.08
N PRO A 48 -84.47 12.55 73.41
CA PRO A 48 -85.29 12.18 74.56
C PRO A 48 -85.81 10.73 74.49
N ARG A 49 -86.24 10.29 73.30
CA ARG A 49 -86.71 8.91 73.06
C ARG A 49 -85.59 7.87 73.17
N LEU A 50 -84.39 8.19 72.68
CA LEU A 50 -83.20 7.35 72.83
C LEU A 50 -82.86 7.14 74.31
N LEU A 51 -82.88 8.22 75.09
CA LEU A 51 -82.57 8.23 76.52
C LEU A 51 -83.58 7.40 77.33
N ASP A 52 -84.87 7.43 77.00
CA ASP A 52 -85.87 6.60 77.70
C ASP A 52 -85.71 5.10 77.42
N GLY A 53 -85.44 4.70 76.18
CA GLY A 53 -85.13 3.29 75.89
C GLY A 53 -83.78 2.84 76.50
N LEU A 54 -82.80 3.74 76.61
CA LEU A 54 -81.56 3.49 77.35
C LEU A 54 -81.79 3.28 78.86
N LYS A 55 -82.69 4.04 79.51
CA LYS A 55 -83.07 3.81 80.91
C LYS A 55 -83.62 2.40 81.11
N LEU A 56 -84.49 1.93 80.21
CA LEU A 56 -85.05 0.58 80.26
C LEU A 56 -83.99 -0.50 80.04
N ALA A 57 -83.07 -0.29 79.10
CA ALA A 57 -81.92 -1.15 78.82
C ALA A 57 -80.95 -1.28 80.00
N PHE A 58 -80.77 -0.20 80.77
CA PHE A 58 -79.93 -0.19 81.96
C PHE A 58 -80.62 -0.87 83.15
N LEU A 59 -81.92 -0.63 83.33
CA LEU A 59 -82.71 -1.23 84.42
C LEU A 59 -82.74 -2.77 84.34
N SER A 60 -82.89 -3.34 83.14
CA SER A 60 -82.84 -4.80 82.95
C SER A 60 -81.48 -5.41 83.30
N SER A 61 -80.38 -4.70 83.00
CA SER A 61 -79.02 -5.09 83.42
C SER A 61 -78.87 -5.12 84.94
N VAL A 62 -79.32 -4.05 85.62
CA VAL A 62 -79.25 -3.94 87.09
C VAL A 62 -80.07 -5.04 87.75
N VAL A 63 -81.25 -5.37 87.24
CA VAL A 63 -82.08 -6.48 87.74
C VAL A 63 -81.40 -7.83 87.50
N GLY A 64 -80.81 -8.08 86.33
CA GLY A 64 -80.10 -9.33 86.02
C GLY A 64 -78.87 -9.54 86.91
N LEU A 65 -78.04 -8.50 87.07
CA LEU A 65 -76.85 -8.53 87.93
C LEU A 65 -77.22 -8.63 89.41
N GLY A 66 -78.17 -7.83 89.89
CA GLY A 66 -78.64 -7.86 91.28
C GLY A 66 -79.25 -9.21 91.65
N SER A 67 -80.09 -9.78 90.78
CA SER A 67 -80.66 -11.12 90.97
C SER A 67 -79.58 -12.20 90.99
N SER A 68 -78.53 -12.09 90.17
CA SER A 68 -77.39 -13.01 90.20
C SER A 68 -76.62 -12.97 91.52
N VAL A 69 -76.36 -11.78 92.06
CA VAL A 69 -75.70 -11.60 93.36
C VAL A 69 -76.55 -12.19 94.50
N VAL A 70 -77.85 -11.91 94.52
CA VAL A 70 -78.79 -12.49 95.49
C VAL A 70 -78.82 -14.02 95.39
N PHE A 71 -78.86 -14.57 94.17
CA PHE A 71 -78.86 -16.03 93.97
C PHE A 71 -77.56 -16.68 94.46
N ARG A 72 -76.39 -16.06 94.21
CA ARG A 72 -75.09 -16.52 94.75
C ARG A 72 -75.08 -16.50 96.28
N PHE A 73 -75.67 -15.48 96.91
CA PHE A 73 -75.76 -15.39 98.36
C PHE A 73 -76.68 -16.49 98.96
N ILE A 74 -77.85 -16.73 98.35
CA ILE A 74 -78.75 -17.82 98.73
C ILE A 74 -78.05 -19.18 98.58
N GLN A 75 -77.37 -19.41 97.46
CA GLN A 75 -76.65 -20.66 97.20
C GLN A 75 -75.50 -20.90 98.20
N ALA A 76 -74.77 -19.85 98.59
CA ALA A 76 -73.74 -19.93 99.63
C ALA A 76 -74.33 -20.35 100.99
N CYS A 77 -75.50 -19.82 101.37
CA CYS A 77 -76.20 -20.22 102.59
C CYS A 77 -76.74 -21.66 102.52
N VAL A 78 -77.32 -22.08 101.38
CA VAL A 78 -77.84 -23.44 101.18
C VAL A 78 -76.72 -24.50 101.22
N ASN A 79 -75.59 -24.25 100.55
CA ASN A 79 -74.46 -25.18 100.55
C ASN A 79 -73.84 -25.32 101.96
N ARG A 80 -73.88 -24.26 102.77
CA ARG A 80 -73.43 -24.29 104.18
C ARG A 80 -74.37 -25.11 105.07
N ALA A 81 -75.67 -25.17 104.75
CA ALA A 81 -76.64 -26.01 105.46
C ALA A 81 -76.58 -27.51 105.07
N GLN A 82 -76.03 -27.85 103.89
CA GLN A 82 -75.87 -29.25 103.45
C GLN A 82 -74.53 -29.90 103.85
N SER A 83 -73.52 -29.12 104.24
CA SER A 83 -72.16 -29.62 104.51
C SER A 83 -71.91 -30.10 105.95
N ALA A 84 -72.95 -30.23 106.77
CA ALA A 84 -72.88 -30.72 108.15
C ALA A 84 -73.27 -32.21 108.27
N GLY A 85 -72.61 -33.07 107.48
CA GLY A 85 -72.88 -34.51 107.43
C GLY A 85 -71.63 -35.35 107.18
N GLU A 86 -70.98 -35.78 108.27
CA GLU A 86 -70.05 -36.91 108.42
C GLU A 86 -69.02 -37.18 107.30
N ILE A 87 -67.81 -36.59 107.43
CA ILE A 87 -66.59 -37.17 106.85
C ILE A 87 -66.01 -38.16 107.86
N GLY A 88 -66.37 -39.44 107.74
CA GLY A 88 -65.84 -40.52 108.59
C GLY A 88 -64.45 -41.00 108.18
N ALA A 89 -63.66 -41.49 109.15
CA ALA A 89 -62.28 -41.95 108.94
C ALA A 89 -62.13 -43.05 107.85
N ALA A 90 -63.20 -43.82 107.58
CA ALA A 90 -63.23 -44.80 106.49
C ALA A 90 -63.01 -44.18 105.10
N HIS A 91 -63.53 -42.97 104.83
CA HIS A 91 -63.35 -42.30 103.54
C HIS A 91 -61.91 -41.83 103.33
N ILE A 92 -61.26 -41.35 104.40
CA ILE A 92 -59.85 -40.93 104.38
C ILE A 92 -58.93 -42.14 104.16
N ASN A 93 -59.22 -43.28 104.79
CA ASN A 93 -58.46 -44.52 104.58
C ASN A 93 -58.58 -45.05 103.14
N GLU A 94 -59.76 -44.97 102.54
CA GLU A 94 -59.97 -45.35 101.14
C GLU A 94 -59.21 -44.42 100.17
N GLN A 95 -59.27 -43.10 100.38
CA GLN A 95 -58.49 -42.11 99.63
C GLN A 95 -56.97 -42.36 99.75
N LEU A 96 -56.47 -42.65 100.96
CA LEU A 96 -55.05 -42.97 101.18
C LEU A 96 -54.62 -44.28 100.51
N ARG A 97 -55.50 -45.29 100.46
CA ARG A 97 -55.24 -46.54 99.71
C ARG A 97 -55.17 -46.29 98.22
N GLN A 98 -56.10 -45.53 97.65
CA GLN A 98 -56.09 -45.17 96.23
C GLN A 98 -54.87 -44.32 95.85
N LEU A 99 -54.46 -43.37 96.71
CA LEU A 99 -53.27 -42.57 96.49
C LEU A 99 -52.00 -43.42 96.50
N ASN A 100 -51.82 -44.31 97.49
CA ASN A 100 -50.70 -45.26 97.50
C ASN A 100 -50.68 -46.19 96.28
N ALA A 101 -51.84 -46.70 95.84
CA ALA A 101 -51.94 -47.51 94.63
C ALA A 101 -51.51 -46.73 93.38
N ASN A 102 -51.94 -45.48 93.24
CA ASN A 102 -51.55 -44.61 92.14
C ASN A 102 -50.05 -44.26 92.19
N THR A 103 -49.48 -44.00 93.37
CA THR A 103 -48.03 -43.76 93.54
C THR A 103 -47.22 -44.99 93.14
N LEU A 104 -47.67 -46.20 93.47
CA LEU A 104 -47.03 -47.44 93.03
C LEU A 104 -47.11 -47.63 91.51
N ALA A 105 -48.27 -47.37 90.90
CA ALA A 105 -48.43 -47.42 89.44
C ALA A 105 -47.55 -46.41 88.71
N VAL A 106 -47.40 -45.19 89.24
CA VAL A 106 -46.46 -44.18 88.72
C VAL A 106 -45.01 -44.65 88.89
N ARG A 107 -44.65 -45.24 90.03
CA ARG A 107 -43.30 -45.79 90.24
C ARG A 107 -42.97 -46.86 89.20
N ASP A 108 -43.93 -47.74 88.89
CA ASP A 108 -43.76 -48.83 87.93
C ASP A 108 -43.71 -48.32 86.47
N ALA A 109 -44.52 -47.32 86.12
CA ALA A 109 -44.44 -46.65 84.82
C ALA A 109 -43.13 -45.87 84.60
N LEU A 110 -42.48 -45.39 85.67
CA LEU A 110 -41.20 -44.66 85.59
C LEU A 110 -39.97 -45.58 85.66
N VAL A 111 -39.96 -46.52 86.61
CA VAL A 111 -38.77 -47.28 87.05
C VAL A 111 -39.02 -48.80 87.09
N GLY A 112 -40.22 -49.27 86.72
CA GLY A 112 -40.51 -50.70 86.61
C GLY A 112 -39.70 -51.37 85.50
N GLU A 113 -39.57 -52.69 85.55
CA GLU A 113 -38.80 -53.48 84.58
C GLU A 113 -39.64 -53.87 83.32
N GLY A 114 -40.90 -53.45 83.27
CA GLY A 114 -41.78 -53.71 82.12
C GLY A 114 -41.43 -52.87 80.89
N GLU A 115 -41.76 -53.37 79.70
CA GLU A 115 -41.47 -52.72 78.41
C GLU A 115 -42.12 -51.33 78.24
N ALA A 116 -43.23 -51.09 78.94
CA ALA A 116 -43.94 -49.80 78.94
C ALA A 116 -43.32 -48.75 79.88
N SER A 117 -42.31 -49.12 80.69
CA SER A 117 -41.65 -48.17 81.58
C SER A 117 -40.81 -47.16 80.80
N LEU A 118 -40.77 -45.91 81.28
CA LEU A 118 -39.95 -44.87 80.65
C LEU A 118 -38.45 -45.23 80.68
N SER A 119 -37.96 -45.83 81.77
CA SER A 119 -36.57 -46.32 81.86
C SER A 119 -36.22 -47.28 80.71
N THR A 120 -37.10 -48.25 80.42
CA THR A 120 -36.90 -49.21 79.33
C THR A 120 -37.02 -48.56 77.95
N GLN A 121 -37.95 -47.62 77.76
CA GLN A 121 -38.04 -46.86 76.50
C GLN A 121 -36.82 -45.96 76.26
N PHE A 122 -36.28 -45.29 77.28
CA PHE A 122 -35.04 -44.52 77.18
C PHE A 122 -33.82 -45.41 76.92
N ALA A 123 -33.80 -46.64 77.44
CA ALA A 123 -32.75 -47.61 77.12
C ALA A 123 -32.82 -48.07 75.65
N LYS A 124 -34.03 -48.41 75.14
CA LYS A 124 -34.26 -48.73 73.73
C LYS A 124 -33.86 -47.57 72.81
N LEU A 125 -34.36 -46.36 73.08
CA LEU A 125 -34.03 -45.15 72.31
C LEU A 125 -32.53 -44.85 72.29
N ARG A 126 -31.81 -45.07 73.41
CA ARG A 126 -30.35 -44.90 73.47
C ARG A 126 -29.62 -45.92 72.59
N ASN A 127 -30.11 -47.16 72.51
CA ASN A 127 -29.57 -48.18 71.62
C ASN A 127 -29.88 -47.81 70.15
N ASP A 128 -31.11 -47.40 69.83
CA ASP A 128 -31.47 -46.95 68.48
C ASP A 128 -30.59 -45.77 68.01
N PHE A 129 -30.31 -44.81 68.90
CA PHE A 129 -29.38 -43.70 68.60
C PHE A 129 -27.93 -44.17 68.41
N ARG A 130 -27.49 -45.20 69.14
CA ARG A 130 -26.16 -45.78 68.97
C ARG A 130 -26.04 -46.50 67.63
N ASP A 131 -27.01 -47.35 67.31
CA ASP A 131 -27.08 -48.06 66.03
C ASP A 131 -27.18 -47.09 64.85
N PHE A 132 -27.91 -45.98 65.00
CA PHE A 132 -27.94 -44.88 64.02
C PHE A 132 -26.57 -44.20 63.88
N ALA A 133 -25.87 -43.92 64.98
CA ALA A 133 -24.55 -43.29 64.94
C ALA A 133 -23.49 -44.21 64.31
N ASP A 134 -23.51 -45.51 64.63
CA ASP A 134 -22.62 -46.51 64.05
C ASP A 134 -22.91 -46.69 62.55
N ARG A 135 -24.18 -46.79 62.13
CA ARG A 135 -24.58 -46.79 60.70
C ARG A 135 -24.20 -45.52 59.96
N MET A 136 -24.45 -44.34 60.54
CA MET A 136 -24.08 -43.06 59.92
C MET A 136 -22.56 -42.95 59.72
N LYS A 137 -21.78 -43.40 60.69
CA LYS A 137 -20.32 -43.47 60.60
C LYS A 137 -19.85 -44.43 59.52
N GLU A 138 -20.50 -45.58 59.36
CA GLU A 138 -20.10 -46.58 58.37
C GLU A 138 -20.62 -46.20 56.96
N ASP A 139 -21.93 -46.12 56.76
CA ASP A 139 -22.56 -45.87 55.46
C ASP A 139 -22.21 -44.48 54.91
N GLY A 140 -22.33 -43.42 55.74
CA GLY A 140 -22.11 -42.05 55.32
C GLY A 140 -20.65 -41.75 54.95
N THR A 141 -19.70 -42.21 55.78
CA THR A 141 -18.27 -42.01 55.51
C THR A 141 -17.81 -42.85 54.33
N GLN A 142 -18.24 -44.10 54.20
CA GLN A 142 -17.85 -44.97 53.08
C GLN A 142 -18.43 -44.47 51.75
N ALA A 143 -19.68 -43.99 51.73
CA ALA A 143 -20.27 -43.39 50.54
C ALA A 143 -19.52 -42.13 50.10
N LEU A 144 -19.16 -41.25 51.05
CA LEU A 144 -18.36 -40.05 50.76
C LEU A 144 -16.95 -40.39 50.26
N ILE A 145 -16.27 -41.38 50.87
CA ILE A 145 -14.94 -41.82 50.42
C ILE A 145 -15.03 -42.38 48.99
N LYS A 146 -15.98 -43.28 48.69
CA LYS A 146 -16.13 -43.85 47.34
C LYS A 146 -16.46 -42.80 46.29
N ALA A 147 -17.38 -41.88 46.58
CA ALA A 147 -17.70 -40.78 45.67
C ALA A 147 -16.48 -39.86 45.43
N LEU A 148 -15.67 -39.61 46.47
CA LEU A 148 -14.44 -38.82 46.34
C LEU A 148 -13.35 -39.58 45.56
N GLU A 149 -13.20 -40.89 45.77
CA GLU A 149 -12.29 -41.75 45.01
C GLU A 149 -12.67 -41.82 43.52
N GLU A 150 -13.97 -41.97 43.20
CA GLU A 150 -14.46 -41.91 41.81
C GLU A 150 -14.20 -40.55 41.17
N VAL A 151 -14.49 -39.44 41.87
CA VAL A 151 -14.22 -38.08 41.36
C VAL A 151 -12.72 -37.83 41.18
N ILE A 152 -11.86 -38.27 42.10
CA ILE A 152 -10.40 -38.14 41.97
C ILE A 152 -9.88 -39.00 40.82
N LYS A 153 -10.44 -40.20 40.61
CA LYS A 153 -10.05 -41.08 39.50
C LYS A 153 -10.45 -40.48 38.16
N ASP A 154 -11.72 -40.09 37.99
CA ASP A 154 -12.22 -39.44 36.77
C ASP A 154 -11.46 -38.13 36.49
N PHE A 155 -11.19 -37.33 37.53
CA PHE A 155 -10.35 -36.14 37.40
C PHE A 155 -8.92 -36.47 36.94
N ASN A 156 -8.25 -37.47 37.50
CA ASN A 156 -6.89 -37.85 37.09
C ASN A 156 -6.85 -38.44 35.66
N GLU A 157 -7.87 -39.22 35.27
CA GLU A 157 -8.02 -39.72 33.90
C GLU A 157 -8.24 -38.54 32.93
N LYS A 158 -9.14 -37.61 33.26
CA LYS A 158 -9.42 -36.43 32.42
C LYS A 158 -8.26 -35.44 32.36
N ILE A 159 -7.53 -35.24 33.46
CA ILE A 159 -6.26 -34.48 33.46
C ILE A 159 -5.27 -35.13 32.49
N SER A 160 -5.03 -36.42 32.63
CA SER A 160 -4.00 -37.13 31.83
C SER A 160 -4.35 -37.12 30.34
N GLU A 161 -5.61 -37.37 29.99
CA GLU A 161 -6.08 -37.36 28.59
C GLU A 161 -6.11 -35.94 28.00
N GLN A 162 -6.80 -35.00 28.66
CA GLN A 162 -6.99 -33.65 28.12
C GLN A 162 -5.70 -32.84 28.13
N PHE A 163 -4.90 -32.86 29.21
CA PHE A 163 -3.62 -32.16 29.20
C PHE A 163 -2.61 -32.87 28.29
N GLY A 164 -2.62 -34.20 28.21
CA GLY A 164 -1.77 -34.95 27.29
C GLY A 164 -1.96 -34.54 25.82
N GLU A 165 -3.20 -34.57 25.33
CA GLU A 165 -3.49 -34.13 23.95
C GLU A 165 -3.33 -32.61 23.76
N ASN A 166 -3.67 -31.77 24.75
CA ASN A 166 -3.41 -30.33 24.65
C ASN A 166 -1.91 -30.00 24.59
N PHE A 167 -1.05 -30.69 25.36
CA PHE A 167 0.41 -30.53 25.29
C PHE A 167 0.98 -31.03 23.97
N LYS A 168 0.42 -32.09 23.40
CA LYS A 168 0.79 -32.60 22.07
C LYS A 168 0.43 -31.60 20.97
N GLN A 169 -0.80 -31.10 20.95
CA GLN A 169 -1.23 -30.05 20.01
C GLN A 169 -0.43 -28.76 20.19
N LEU A 170 -0.11 -28.38 21.43
CA LEU A 170 0.78 -27.25 21.71
C LEU A 170 2.19 -27.47 21.15
N ASN A 171 2.77 -28.66 21.32
CA ASN A 171 4.07 -29.00 20.74
C ASN A 171 4.05 -29.03 19.21
N GLU A 172 2.97 -29.53 18.58
CA GLU A 172 2.77 -29.49 17.13
C GLU A 172 2.67 -28.04 16.63
N ALA A 173 1.90 -27.18 17.31
CA ALA A 173 1.78 -25.75 16.99
C ALA A 173 3.10 -24.99 17.18
N VAL A 174 3.85 -25.27 18.26
CA VAL A 174 5.19 -24.70 18.49
C VAL A 174 6.18 -25.19 17.44
N GLY A 175 6.12 -26.47 17.04
CA GLY A 175 6.93 -27.02 15.96
C GLY A 175 6.66 -26.33 14.61
N ALA A 176 5.38 -26.14 14.26
CA ALA A 176 4.99 -25.39 13.07
C ALA A 176 5.44 -23.91 13.13
N LEU A 177 5.37 -23.28 14.31
CA LEU A 177 5.85 -21.90 14.51
C LEU A 177 7.37 -21.79 14.38
N LEU A 178 8.13 -22.78 14.84
CA LEU A 178 9.58 -22.85 14.65
C LEU A 178 9.96 -23.06 13.18
N GLU A 179 9.22 -23.88 12.43
CA GLU A 179 9.47 -24.04 10.99
C GLU A 179 9.14 -22.77 10.22
N TRP A 180 7.97 -22.16 10.49
CA TRP A 180 7.60 -20.84 9.98
C TRP A 180 8.66 -19.78 10.31
N GLN A 181 9.25 -19.81 11.51
CA GLN A 181 10.33 -18.88 11.89
C GLN A 181 11.60 -19.07 11.04
N LYS A 182 11.95 -20.31 10.65
CA LYS A 182 13.06 -20.58 9.72
C LYS A 182 12.75 -20.06 8.33
N GLU A 183 11.55 -20.36 7.81
CA GLU A 183 11.11 -19.88 6.50
C GLU A 183 11.08 -18.35 6.44
N TYR A 184 10.52 -17.71 7.47
CA TYR A 184 10.48 -16.26 7.61
C TYR A 184 11.89 -15.65 7.64
N ARG A 185 12.82 -16.27 8.38
CA ARG A 185 14.23 -15.85 8.37
C ARG A 185 14.83 -15.93 6.97
N ALA A 186 14.63 -17.04 6.25
CA ALA A 186 15.13 -17.20 4.89
C ALA A 186 14.53 -16.16 3.92
N GLN A 187 13.25 -15.83 4.07
CA GLN A 187 12.60 -14.75 3.31
C GLN A 187 13.21 -13.38 3.61
N VAL A 188 13.50 -13.07 4.89
CA VAL A 188 14.16 -11.81 5.28
C VAL A 188 15.60 -11.74 4.75
N GLU A 189 16.35 -12.83 4.76
CA GLU A 189 17.70 -12.90 4.17
C GLU A 189 17.65 -12.69 2.65
N ALA A 190 16.73 -13.33 1.94
CA ALA A 190 16.52 -13.16 0.50
C ALA A 190 16.07 -11.72 0.13
N LEU A 191 15.13 -11.15 0.89
CA LEU A 191 14.67 -9.77 0.72
C LEU A 191 15.80 -8.77 0.95
N THR A 192 16.64 -8.99 1.96
CA THR A 192 17.83 -8.16 2.25
C THR A 192 18.82 -8.20 1.08
N GLN A 193 19.01 -9.37 0.46
CA GLN A 193 19.88 -9.50 -0.71
C GLN A 193 19.30 -8.78 -1.93
N ALA A 194 18.00 -8.93 -2.22
CA ALA A 194 17.32 -8.20 -3.29
C ALA A 194 17.39 -6.67 -3.10
N PHE A 195 17.32 -6.17 -1.85
CA PHE A 195 17.52 -4.75 -1.54
C PHE A 195 18.94 -4.26 -1.87
N LYS A 196 20.00 -5.05 -1.57
CA LYS A 196 21.38 -4.70 -1.94
C LYS A 196 21.60 -4.66 -3.44
N GLU A 197 21.02 -5.61 -4.17
CA GLU A 197 21.09 -5.64 -5.64
C GLU A 197 20.35 -4.45 -6.25
N THR A 198 19.19 -4.08 -5.68
CA THR A 198 18.44 -2.87 -6.06
C THR A 198 19.26 -1.60 -5.79
N GLN A 199 19.91 -1.49 -4.64
CA GLN A 199 20.79 -0.36 -4.32
C GLN A 199 21.95 -0.24 -5.32
N THR A 200 22.63 -1.35 -5.63
CA THR A 200 23.70 -1.40 -6.64
C THR A 200 23.18 -1.03 -8.03
N GLY A 201 21.92 -1.38 -8.34
CA GLY A 201 21.24 -0.95 -9.56
C GLY A 201 21.01 0.56 -9.60
N ILE A 202 20.56 1.15 -8.49
CA ILE A 202 20.36 2.61 -8.36
C ILE A 202 21.68 3.36 -8.50
N GLU A 203 22.76 2.91 -7.86
CA GLU A 203 24.11 3.50 -7.98
C GLU A 203 24.61 3.48 -9.44
N LYS A 204 24.35 2.41 -10.19
CA LYS A 204 24.66 2.35 -11.64
C LYS A 204 23.80 3.30 -12.48
N ILE A 205 22.53 3.47 -12.13
CA ILE A 205 21.64 4.44 -12.78
C ILE A 205 22.16 5.86 -12.52
N GLU A 206 22.51 6.20 -11.28
CA GLU A 206 23.09 7.49 -10.90
C GLU A 206 24.36 7.79 -11.72
N GLN A 207 25.31 6.84 -11.78
CA GLN A 207 26.54 6.97 -12.58
C GLN A 207 26.28 7.12 -14.09
N THR A 208 25.19 6.58 -14.60
CA THR A 208 24.81 6.68 -16.03
C THR A 208 24.13 8.02 -16.31
N VAL A 209 23.24 8.46 -15.42
CA VAL A 209 22.57 9.76 -15.48
C VAL A 209 23.59 10.90 -15.36
N ALA A 210 24.62 10.75 -14.52
CA ALA A 210 25.72 11.70 -14.38
C ALA A 210 26.53 11.93 -15.67
N LYS A 211 26.47 11.02 -16.66
CA LYS A 211 27.15 11.14 -17.96
C LYS A 211 26.26 11.74 -19.07
N ILE A 212 24.97 11.92 -18.82
CA ILE A 212 24.05 12.55 -19.78
C ILE A 212 24.51 13.98 -20.15
N PRO A 213 24.98 14.84 -19.22
CA PRO A 213 25.55 16.15 -19.56
C PRO A 213 26.73 16.07 -20.53
N ASP A 214 27.70 15.17 -20.29
CA ASP A 214 28.88 15.00 -21.16
C ASP A 214 28.48 14.57 -22.58
N HIS A 215 27.50 13.67 -22.69
CA HIS A 215 26.93 13.26 -23.97
C HIS A 215 26.17 14.40 -24.66
N MET A 216 25.44 15.23 -23.91
CA MET A 216 24.75 16.41 -24.45
C MET A 216 25.75 17.44 -24.99
N GLN A 217 26.83 17.73 -24.26
CA GLN A 217 27.91 18.61 -24.72
C GLN A 217 28.63 18.06 -25.96
N SER A 218 28.79 16.73 -26.04
CA SER A 218 29.34 16.06 -27.22
C SER A 218 28.43 16.20 -28.44
N ILE A 219 27.11 16.12 -28.24
CA ILE A 219 26.09 16.33 -29.28
C ILE A 219 26.08 17.79 -29.74
N GLU A 220 26.09 18.75 -28.82
CA GLU A 220 26.20 20.20 -29.12
C GLU A 220 27.44 20.50 -29.96
N SER A 221 28.60 19.99 -29.54
CA SER A 221 29.87 20.12 -30.28
C SER A 221 29.79 19.53 -31.70
N ALA A 222 29.09 18.41 -31.87
CA ALA A 222 28.87 17.79 -33.18
C ALA A 222 27.92 18.61 -34.06
N PHE A 223 26.91 19.27 -33.49
CA PHE A 223 26.04 20.20 -34.21
C PHE A 223 26.82 21.44 -34.68
N THR A 224 27.57 22.11 -33.81
CA THR A 224 28.40 23.27 -34.20
C THR A 224 29.41 22.90 -35.29
N ALA A 225 30.10 21.75 -35.16
CA ALA A 225 31.02 21.26 -36.20
C ALA A 225 30.31 20.92 -37.52
N THR A 226 29.02 20.59 -37.48
CA THR A 226 28.20 20.35 -38.68
C THR A 226 27.76 21.66 -39.32
N GLU A 227 27.38 22.68 -38.54
CA GLU A 227 27.08 24.03 -39.05
C GLU A 227 28.31 24.63 -39.77
N THR A 228 29.49 24.60 -39.15
CA THR A 228 30.73 25.09 -39.78
C THR A 228 31.05 24.34 -41.08
N ARG A 229 30.77 23.03 -41.16
CA ARG A 229 30.94 22.27 -42.41
C ARG A 229 29.93 22.66 -43.48
N ILE A 230 28.69 23.01 -43.11
CA ILE A 230 27.67 23.51 -44.04
C ILE A 230 28.09 24.87 -44.60
N GLU A 231 28.60 25.79 -43.76
CA GLU A 231 29.15 27.09 -44.19
C GLU A 231 30.30 26.91 -45.19
N GLN A 232 31.30 26.09 -44.86
CA GLN A 232 32.41 25.76 -45.76
C GLN A 232 31.95 25.13 -47.09
N LEU A 233 30.86 24.36 -47.08
CA LEU A 233 30.30 23.74 -48.27
C LEU A 233 29.58 24.78 -49.14
N TYR A 234 28.91 25.78 -48.54
CA TYR A 234 28.37 26.93 -49.27
C TYR A 234 29.47 27.79 -49.90
N GLU A 235 30.54 28.11 -49.17
CA GLU A 235 31.72 28.80 -49.74
C GLU A 235 32.36 27.98 -50.87
N GLY A 236 32.50 26.67 -50.68
CA GLY A 236 32.99 25.73 -51.69
C GLY A 236 32.17 25.78 -52.98
N ILE A 237 30.84 25.72 -52.87
CA ILE A 237 29.91 25.85 -54.01
C ILE A 237 30.01 27.24 -54.66
N GLY A 238 30.19 28.30 -53.87
CA GLY A 238 30.45 29.65 -54.37
C GLY A 238 31.71 29.70 -55.23
N SER A 239 32.83 29.19 -54.70
CA SER A 239 34.11 29.17 -55.43
C SER A 239 34.06 28.33 -56.71
N LEU A 240 33.31 27.21 -56.71
CA LEU A 240 33.04 26.42 -57.92
C LEU A 240 32.17 27.17 -58.93
N SER A 241 31.20 27.97 -58.48
CA SER A 241 30.37 28.82 -59.34
C SER A 241 31.20 29.89 -60.05
N ASP A 242 32.14 30.52 -59.33
CA ASP A 242 33.03 31.53 -59.90
C ASP A 242 34.10 30.90 -60.80
N MET A 243 34.65 29.74 -60.43
CA MET A 243 35.52 28.94 -61.32
C MET A 243 34.79 28.58 -62.63
N ARG A 244 33.51 28.20 -62.56
CA ARG A 244 32.68 27.91 -63.74
C ARG A 244 32.54 29.16 -64.62
N LYS A 245 32.21 30.32 -64.06
CA LYS A 245 32.14 31.60 -64.81
C LYS A 245 33.48 31.97 -65.45
N SER A 246 34.59 31.76 -64.74
CA SER A 246 35.93 32.01 -65.27
C SER A 246 36.26 31.08 -66.44
N ALA A 247 35.92 29.80 -66.35
CA ALA A 247 36.08 28.84 -67.45
C ALA A 247 35.16 29.17 -68.65
N GLU A 248 33.91 29.57 -68.39
CA GLU A 248 32.92 30.01 -69.37
C GLU A 248 33.42 31.22 -70.18
N ASN A 249 34.16 32.14 -69.55
CA ASN A 249 34.81 33.28 -70.24
C ASN A 249 36.16 32.92 -70.88
N ALA A 250 36.93 31.99 -70.30
CA ALA A 250 38.24 31.59 -70.82
C ALA A 250 38.15 30.81 -72.13
N VAL A 251 37.11 30.00 -72.34
CA VAL A 251 36.92 29.23 -73.58
C VAL A 251 36.78 30.14 -74.82
N PRO A 252 35.92 31.18 -74.83
CA PRO A 252 35.88 32.17 -75.92
C PRO A 252 37.18 32.94 -76.14
N GLU A 253 37.88 33.37 -75.09
CA GLU A 253 39.16 34.08 -75.26
C GLU A 253 40.27 33.18 -75.79
N LEU A 254 40.31 31.90 -75.39
CA LEU A 254 41.19 30.89 -76.00
C LEU A 254 40.84 30.64 -77.47
N GLN A 255 39.55 30.52 -77.82
CA GLN A 255 39.12 30.38 -79.21
C GLN A 255 39.59 31.58 -80.05
N LYS A 256 39.32 32.81 -79.59
CA LYS A 256 39.72 34.05 -80.25
C LYS A 256 41.24 34.20 -80.37
N SER A 257 41.99 33.76 -79.36
CA SER A 257 43.46 33.71 -79.39
C SER A 257 43.97 32.72 -80.45
N ILE A 258 43.37 31.52 -80.54
CA ILE A 258 43.67 30.52 -81.57
C ILE A 258 43.31 31.04 -82.97
N GLU A 259 42.16 31.69 -83.14
CA GLU A 259 41.74 32.30 -84.40
C GLU A 259 42.70 33.41 -84.84
N SER A 260 43.09 34.31 -83.92
CA SER A 260 44.05 35.38 -84.17
C SER A 260 45.44 34.84 -84.52
N MET A 261 45.92 33.84 -83.79
CA MET A 261 47.19 33.16 -84.08
C MET A 261 47.15 32.45 -85.44
N THR A 262 46.03 31.80 -85.79
CA THR A 262 45.84 31.15 -87.10
C THR A 262 45.81 32.16 -88.24
N ALA A 263 45.18 33.33 -88.03
CA ALA A 263 45.20 34.43 -89.00
C ALA A 263 46.61 35.01 -89.16
N GLY A 264 47.34 35.24 -88.07
CA GLY A 264 48.73 35.70 -88.10
C GLY A 264 49.68 34.71 -88.79
N LEU A 265 49.49 33.41 -88.59
CA LEU A 265 50.24 32.37 -89.31
C LEU A 265 49.96 32.38 -90.82
N ARG A 266 48.71 32.62 -91.24
CA ARG A 266 48.36 32.78 -92.67
C ARG A 266 48.98 34.04 -93.27
N ASP A 267 49.00 35.15 -92.55
CA ASP A 267 49.66 36.39 -92.99
C ASP A 267 51.18 36.17 -93.14
N ILE A 268 51.82 35.56 -92.14
CA ILE A 268 53.25 35.19 -92.21
C ILE A 268 53.53 34.27 -93.40
N GLN A 269 52.69 33.25 -93.64
CA GLN A 269 52.81 32.37 -94.80
C GLN A 269 52.73 33.16 -96.11
N SER A 270 51.72 34.01 -96.27
CA SER A 270 51.55 34.85 -97.47
C SER A 270 52.73 35.80 -97.69
N ARG A 271 53.26 36.41 -96.62
CA ARG A 271 54.43 37.29 -96.68
C ARG A 271 55.73 36.54 -97.01
N ILE A 272 55.86 35.28 -96.58
CA ILE A 272 56.97 34.40 -96.99
C ILE A 272 56.83 34.03 -98.47
N GLU A 273 55.65 33.62 -98.92
CA GLU A 273 55.38 33.27 -100.33
C GLU A 273 55.68 34.47 -101.25
N GLN A 274 55.20 35.67 -100.90
CA GLN A 274 55.49 36.91 -101.64
C GLN A 274 56.99 37.25 -101.59
N SER A 275 57.64 37.20 -100.42
CA SER A 275 59.07 37.51 -100.31
C SER A 275 59.94 36.52 -101.09
N VAL A 276 59.56 35.25 -101.19
CA VAL A 276 60.23 34.26 -102.03
C VAL A 276 60.02 34.60 -103.51
N ALA A 277 58.81 34.98 -103.92
CA ALA A 277 58.53 35.41 -105.30
C ALA A 277 59.34 36.67 -105.69
N ASP A 278 59.32 37.70 -104.84
CA ASP A 278 60.08 38.95 -105.04
C ASP A 278 61.59 38.69 -105.13
N ASN A 279 62.13 37.82 -104.26
CA ASN A 279 63.54 37.43 -104.29
C ASN A 279 63.89 36.63 -105.56
N VAL A 280 63.01 35.75 -106.03
CA VAL A 280 63.20 35.01 -107.29
C VAL A 280 63.17 35.96 -108.48
N GLU A 281 62.27 36.95 -108.49
CA GLU A 281 62.25 37.97 -109.55
C GLU A 281 63.51 38.84 -109.52
N ALA A 282 63.89 39.37 -108.36
CA ALA A 282 65.10 40.17 -108.19
C ALA A 282 66.36 39.39 -108.60
N MET A 283 66.44 38.09 -108.29
CA MET A 283 67.53 37.22 -108.70
C MET A 283 67.52 36.97 -110.22
N ASN A 284 66.37 36.76 -110.84
CA ASN A 284 66.25 36.66 -112.31
C ASN A 284 66.67 37.96 -113.02
N GLN A 285 66.23 39.13 -112.53
CA GLN A 285 66.67 40.42 -113.05
C GLN A 285 68.18 40.65 -112.84
N GLY A 286 68.73 40.19 -111.71
CA GLY A 286 70.15 40.22 -111.41
C GLY A 286 70.98 39.35 -112.37
N LEU A 287 70.52 38.12 -112.63
CA LEU A 287 71.11 37.20 -113.61
C LEU A 287 71.05 37.78 -115.03
N GLN A 288 69.93 38.40 -115.42
CA GLN A 288 69.79 39.04 -116.74
C GLN A 288 70.72 40.25 -116.91
N LYS A 289 70.87 41.08 -115.87
CA LYS A 289 71.85 42.19 -115.87
C LYS A 289 73.28 41.69 -115.88
N LEU A 290 73.58 40.58 -115.19
CA LEU A 290 74.89 39.94 -115.20
C LEU A 290 75.22 39.37 -116.59
N ASP A 291 74.27 38.71 -117.25
CA ASP A 291 74.43 38.20 -118.62
C ASP A 291 74.67 39.35 -119.61
N GLN A 292 73.83 40.40 -119.60
CA GLN A 292 74.05 41.61 -120.42
C GLN A 292 75.40 42.27 -120.14
N GLY A 293 75.79 42.41 -118.87
CA GLY A 293 77.09 42.96 -118.48
C GLY A 293 78.26 42.10 -118.96
N THR A 294 78.10 40.78 -118.93
CA THR A 294 79.09 39.81 -119.42
C THR A 294 79.21 39.88 -120.94
N GLN A 295 78.09 39.91 -121.67
CA GLN A 295 78.06 40.13 -123.13
C GLN A 295 78.73 41.45 -123.52
N GLN A 296 78.45 42.56 -122.81
CA GLN A 296 79.11 43.85 -123.05
C GLN A 296 80.61 43.84 -122.74
N GLN A 297 81.07 43.03 -121.79
CA GLN A 297 82.51 42.89 -121.52
C GLN A 297 83.18 42.01 -122.58
N ILE A 298 82.54 40.91 -122.99
CA ILE A 298 82.99 40.09 -124.13
C ILE A 298 83.09 40.98 -125.38
N GLN A 299 82.07 41.79 -125.69
CA GLN A 299 82.10 42.71 -126.81
C GLN A 299 83.24 43.73 -126.69
N ARG A 300 83.42 44.38 -125.53
CA ARG A 300 84.54 45.32 -125.31
C ARG A 300 85.92 44.66 -125.41
N VAL A 301 86.06 43.40 -125.01
CA VAL A 301 87.29 42.63 -125.20
C VAL A 301 87.50 42.33 -126.68
N MET A 302 86.47 41.91 -127.40
CA MET A 302 86.51 41.68 -128.85
C MET A 302 86.84 42.96 -129.62
N ASP A 303 86.24 44.11 -129.28
CA ASP A 303 86.51 45.41 -129.89
C ASP A 303 87.94 45.88 -129.60
N ARG A 304 88.45 45.69 -128.37
CA ARG A 304 89.85 45.98 -128.04
C ARG A 304 90.81 45.05 -128.76
N MET A 305 90.50 43.76 -128.88
CA MET A 305 91.31 42.81 -129.66
C MET A 305 91.29 43.18 -131.14
N GLY A 306 90.15 43.58 -131.70
CA GLY A 306 90.01 44.08 -133.06
C GLY A 306 90.83 45.35 -133.30
N ASN A 307 90.70 46.36 -132.45
CA ASN A 307 91.49 47.60 -132.55
C ASN A 307 93.00 47.36 -132.35
N ASN A 308 93.38 46.46 -131.44
CA ASN A 308 94.79 46.06 -131.29
C ASN A 308 95.29 45.29 -132.53
N LEU A 309 94.48 44.42 -133.13
CA LEU A 309 94.81 43.72 -134.39
C LEU A 309 94.95 44.72 -135.55
N ILE A 310 94.08 45.72 -135.66
CA ILE A 310 94.19 46.82 -136.62
C ILE A 310 95.48 47.59 -136.38
N SER A 311 95.75 48.04 -135.15
CA SER A 311 96.97 48.80 -134.81
C SER A 311 98.25 47.99 -135.05
N ILE A 312 98.25 46.69 -134.74
CA ILE A 312 99.36 45.78 -135.06
C ILE A 312 99.53 45.69 -136.58
N THR A 313 98.45 45.50 -137.34
CA THR A 313 98.47 45.39 -138.81
C THR A 313 98.97 46.69 -139.46
N GLU A 314 98.45 47.82 -139.04
CA GLU A 314 98.83 49.16 -139.49
C GLU A 314 100.31 49.43 -139.21
N LYS A 315 100.79 49.13 -137.98
CA LYS A 315 102.19 49.26 -137.60
C LYS A 315 103.11 48.29 -138.35
N PHE A 316 102.63 47.08 -138.67
CA PHE A 316 103.32 46.14 -139.57
C PHE A 316 103.45 46.73 -140.98
N VAL A 317 102.38 47.29 -141.54
CA VAL A 317 102.40 47.97 -142.85
C VAL A 317 103.35 49.17 -142.83
N THR A 318 103.29 50.03 -141.82
CA THR A 318 104.20 51.21 -141.74
C THR A 318 105.66 50.76 -141.64
N THR A 319 105.95 49.74 -140.83
CA THR A 319 107.32 49.18 -140.69
C THR A 319 107.78 48.55 -142.01
N TYR A 320 106.87 47.92 -142.76
CA TYR A 320 107.17 47.35 -144.08
C TYR A 320 107.46 48.44 -145.12
N GLU A 321 106.66 49.52 -145.17
CA GLU A 321 106.92 50.68 -146.02
C GLU A 321 108.23 51.41 -145.65
N GLU A 322 108.51 51.59 -144.36
CA GLU A 322 109.74 52.24 -143.89
C GLU A 322 110.98 51.41 -144.24
N ASN A 323 110.91 50.08 -144.09
CA ASN A 323 111.98 49.18 -144.51
C ASN A 323 112.14 49.17 -146.04
N ALA A 324 111.05 49.18 -146.81
CA ALA A 324 111.11 49.32 -148.27
C ALA A 324 111.75 50.66 -148.70
N ARG A 325 111.45 51.77 -148.01
CA ARG A 325 112.11 53.06 -148.23
C ARG A 325 113.59 53.03 -147.89
N LYS A 326 114.00 52.44 -146.75
CA LYS A 326 115.42 52.28 -146.38
C LYS A 326 116.20 51.45 -147.41
N ILE A 327 115.58 50.40 -147.96
CA ILE A 327 116.16 49.62 -149.07
C ILE A 327 116.31 50.50 -150.33
N ALA A 328 115.32 51.32 -150.66
CA ALA A 328 115.39 52.25 -151.79
C ALA A 328 116.45 53.37 -151.61
N GLU A 329 116.62 53.91 -150.39
CA GLU A 329 117.67 54.89 -150.07
C GLU A 329 119.07 54.29 -150.12
N LEU A 330 119.27 53.09 -149.56
CA LEU A 330 120.53 52.34 -149.70
C LEU A 330 120.88 52.10 -151.17
N THR A 331 119.88 51.77 -151.99
CA THR A 331 120.06 51.58 -153.44
C THR A 331 120.47 52.89 -154.14
N LYS A 332 119.93 54.04 -153.73
CA LYS A 332 120.34 55.36 -154.26
C LYS A 332 121.74 55.79 -153.80
N LEU A 333 122.11 55.53 -152.55
CA LEU A 333 123.42 55.89 -151.99
C LEU A 333 124.58 55.11 -152.63
N ILE A 334 124.33 53.90 -153.12
CA ILE A 334 125.30 53.12 -153.91
C ILE A 334 125.56 53.77 -155.28
N ASN A 335 124.56 54.43 -155.87
CA ASN A 335 124.59 54.87 -157.27
C ASN A 335 125.05 56.33 -157.50
N GLN A 336 125.60 57.00 -156.48
CA GLN A 336 126.08 58.40 -156.54
C GLN A 336 127.55 58.58 -156.13
N LYS A 337 128.33 57.49 -156.06
CA LYS A 337 129.72 57.54 -155.60
C LYS A 337 130.72 56.86 -156.54
N ASP A 338 130.61 57.23 -157.82
CA ASP A 338 131.51 56.95 -158.94
C ASP A 338 131.03 57.82 -160.14
N VAL A 339 131.84 58.46 -161.01
CA VAL A 339 133.31 58.65 -161.08
C VAL A 339 133.64 60.14 -161.38
N THR A 340 134.82 60.59 -160.93
CA THR A 340 135.59 61.83 -161.16
C THR A 340 136.06 62.09 -162.62
N PRO A 341 136.67 63.25 -162.94
CA PRO A 341 137.23 63.51 -164.27
C PRO A 341 138.69 63.04 -164.42
N PHE A 342 138.97 62.28 -165.49
CA PHE A 342 140.11 62.46 -166.42
C PHE A 342 139.86 61.65 -167.70
#